data_AF-A0A384LGV0-F1
#
_entry.id   AF-A0A384LGV0-F1
#
_cell.length_a   1.000
_cell.length_b   1.000
_cell.length_c   1.000
_cell.angle_alpha   90.00
_cell.angle_beta   90.00
_cell.angle_gamma   90.00
#
_symmetry.space_group_name_H-M   'P 1'
#
loop_
_entity.id
_entity.type
_entity.pdbx_description
1 polymer ?
#
loop_
_entity_poly.entity_id
_entity_poly.type
_entity_poly.pdbx_seq_one_letter_code
_entity_poly.pdbx_strand_id
1 'polypeptide(L)'
;MPHECDACGESFTTLSRLRLHDCPAEEPAESNPLSSFDSFLDSISDALDADMERRNQEREKRGLEAASGTLKTNLEAAAKGDADAAFQMLAHYERELQEYHQTENDDTYRGIFWAFYEPAAEALDEIATREGWPFLTDLIDAYSRESDDEPFVSPVIENAVGRHVVRTRRRDGVGAVPAEALAYLGSFWDSNKDTSWEESFTYGWGIGYPEHSVEEQLQDAVTEELFWVRGVLPHAFYADQHAAADLMDALLSDERIDYEDRYLLASILSEVDRDSAPKVPRYWDMRDELNDRFEFDETVRSQLRNTIESEGFHRQLGEEWTFADMDL
;
A
#
# COMPACT_ATOMS: atom_id res chain seq x y z
N MET A 1 69.13 -35.11 2.76
CA MET A 1 67.98 -35.93 2.34
C MET A 1 66.91 -34.96 1.88
N PRO A 2 66.21 -35.20 0.76
CA PRO A 2 65.07 -34.37 0.37
C PRO A 2 63.96 -34.48 1.44
N HIS A 3 63.23 -33.40 1.65
CA HIS A 3 62.08 -33.32 2.55
C HIS A 3 60.82 -33.17 1.69
N GLU A 4 59.84 -34.05 1.85
CA GLU A 4 58.63 -34.04 1.04
C GLU A 4 57.45 -33.46 1.83
N CYS A 5 56.57 -32.75 1.13
CA CYS A 5 55.30 -32.30 1.72
C CYS A 5 54.31 -33.47 1.68
N ASP A 6 53.80 -33.86 2.86
CA ASP A 6 52.83 -34.95 2.97
C ASP A 6 51.47 -34.63 2.31
N ALA A 7 51.20 -33.36 2.01
CA ALA A 7 49.93 -32.90 1.44
C ALA A 7 49.92 -32.82 -0.10
N CYS A 8 50.99 -32.32 -0.73
CA CYS A 8 51.05 -32.17 -2.19
C CYS A 8 52.09 -33.09 -2.88
N GLY A 9 52.94 -33.79 -2.11
CA GLY A 9 53.98 -34.68 -2.63
C GLY A 9 55.21 -33.99 -3.22
N GLU A 10 55.35 -32.66 -3.10
CA GLU A 10 56.49 -31.93 -3.65
C GLU A 10 57.75 -32.07 -2.77
N SER A 11 58.91 -32.29 -3.40
CA SER A 11 60.18 -32.55 -2.72
C SER A 11 61.08 -31.30 -2.65
N PHE A 12 61.52 -30.95 -1.44
CA PHE A 12 62.35 -29.77 -1.16
C PHE A 12 63.74 -30.14 -0.66
N THR A 13 64.74 -29.35 -1.05
CA THR A 13 66.15 -29.59 -0.68
C THR A 13 66.52 -29.13 0.74
N THR A 14 65.64 -28.38 1.43
CA THR A 14 65.86 -27.85 2.79
C THR A 14 64.54 -27.74 3.57
N LEU A 15 64.56 -27.99 4.88
CA LEU A 15 63.41 -27.85 5.79
C LEU A 15 62.77 -26.45 5.79
N SER A 16 63.58 -25.39 5.65
CA SER A 16 63.06 -24.01 5.62
C SER A 16 62.17 -23.76 4.40
N ARG A 17 62.48 -24.38 3.25
CA ARG A 17 61.65 -24.29 2.04
C ARG A 17 60.35 -25.06 2.16
N LEU A 18 60.39 -26.25 2.79
CA LEU A 18 59.18 -27.01 3.10
C LEU A 18 58.24 -26.21 4.02
N ARG A 19 58.77 -25.49 5.01
CA ARG A 19 57.96 -24.69 5.95
C ARG A 19 57.35 -23.42 5.37
N LEU A 20 57.94 -22.88 4.31
CA LEU A 20 57.49 -21.64 3.64
C LEU A 20 56.73 -21.92 2.34
N HIS A 21 56.59 -23.20 1.99
CA HIS A 21 55.80 -23.61 0.84
C HIS A 21 54.32 -23.50 1.20
N ASP A 22 53.60 -22.65 0.48
CA ASP A 22 52.15 -22.65 0.46
C ASP A 22 51.69 -23.88 -0.33
N CYS A 23 51.30 -24.90 0.41
CA CYS A 23 50.60 -26.04 -0.17
C CYS A 23 49.23 -25.53 -0.66
N PRO A 24 48.85 -25.75 -1.93
CA PRO A 24 47.47 -25.55 -2.31
C PRO A 24 46.65 -26.53 -1.47
N ALA A 25 45.95 -26.02 -0.46
CA ALA A 25 44.94 -26.80 0.24
C ALA A 25 43.92 -27.26 -0.82
N GLU A 26 43.36 -28.46 -0.67
CA GLU A 26 42.06 -28.75 -1.26
C GLU A 26 41.16 -27.55 -0.93
N GLU A 27 40.63 -26.87 -1.95
CA GLU A 27 39.79 -25.70 -1.76
C GLU A 27 38.70 -26.01 -0.73
N PRO A 28 38.71 -25.42 0.48
CA PRO A 28 37.49 -25.37 1.24
C PRO A 28 36.52 -24.54 0.41
N ALA A 29 35.36 -25.11 0.11
CA ALA A 29 34.30 -24.47 -0.65
C ALA A 29 34.24 -22.97 -0.31
N GLU A 30 34.37 -22.13 -1.34
CA GLU A 30 34.34 -20.68 -1.24
C GLU A 30 33.15 -20.26 -0.38
N SER A 31 33.42 -19.90 0.88
CA SER A 31 32.45 -19.15 1.68
C SER A 31 32.49 -17.74 1.12
N ASN A 32 31.55 -17.47 0.22
CA ASN A 32 31.43 -16.21 -0.49
C ASN A 32 31.41 -15.06 0.52
N PRO A 33 32.45 -14.21 0.63
CA PRO A 33 32.52 -13.15 1.64
C PRO A 33 31.36 -12.15 1.54
N LEU A 34 30.73 -12.08 0.36
CA LEU A 34 29.53 -11.31 0.09
C LEU A 34 28.29 -11.92 0.77
N SER A 35 28.17 -13.25 0.86
CA SER A 35 27.07 -13.91 1.58
C SER A 35 27.11 -13.63 3.09
N SER A 36 28.30 -13.45 3.67
CA SER A 36 28.46 -13.06 5.06
C SER A 36 28.14 -11.58 5.31
N PHE A 37 28.28 -10.72 4.30
CA PHE A 37 27.96 -9.30 4.39
C PHE A 37 26.47 -9.06 4.12
N ASP A 38 25.88 -9.75 3.15
CA ASP A 38 24.44 -9.73 2.87
C ASP A 38 23.66 -10.28 4.06
N SER A 39 24.07 -11.41 4.65
CA SER A 39 23.47 -11.92 5.90
C SER A 39 23.61 -10.95 7.08
N PHE A 40 24.66 -10.12 7.10
CA PHE A 40 24.85 -9.08 8.12
C PHE A 40 23.94 -7.87 7.87
N LEU A 41 23.76 -7.47 6.61
CA LEU A 41 22.82 -6.42 6.22
C LEU A 41 21.36 -6.85 6.45
N ASP A 42 21.01 -8.07 6.08
CA ASP A 42 19.71 -8.68 6.39
C ASP A 42 19.49 -8.74 7.90
N SER A 43 20.49 -9.14 8.69
CA SER A 43 20.36 -9.15 10.15
C SER A 43 20.21 -7.75 10.75
N ILE A 44 20.81 -6.71 10.15
CA ILE A 44 20.60 -5.32 10.56
C ILE A 44 19.19 -4.87 10.14
N SER A 45 18.73 -5.22 8.94
CA SER A 45 17.37 -4.94 8.46
C SER A 45 16.34 -5.59 9.38
N ASP A 46 16.45 -6.90 9.62
CA ASP A 46 15.59 -7.67 10.51
C ASP A 46 15.60 -7.10 11.94
N ALA A 47 16.77 -6.66 12.44
CA ALA A 47 16.88 -6.05 13.76
C ALA A 47 16.25 -4.65 13.81
N LEU A 48 16.34 -3.87 12.73
CA LEU A 48 15.68 -2.57 12.59
C LEU A 48 14.17 -2.75 12.47
N ASP A 49 13.71 -3.74 11.71
CA ASP A 49 12.30 -4.08 11.53
C ASP A 49 11.68 -4.53 12.85
N ALA A 50 12.34 -5.46 13.57
CA ALA A 50 11.91 -5.88 14.90
C ALA A 50 11.92 -4.74 15.93
N ASP A 51 12.89 -3.81 15.84
CA ASP A 51 12.91 -2.62 16.69
C ASP A 51 11.77 -1.63 16.35
N MET A 52 11.46 -1.46 15.06
CA MET A 52 10.34 -0.66 14.59
C MET A 52 9.00 -1.26 15.05
N GLU A 53 8.79 -2.56 14.87
CA GLU A 53 7.61 -3.27 15.35
C GLU A 53 7.43 -3.12 16.86
N ARG A 54 8.50 -3.32 17.63
CA ARG A 54 8.46 -3.12 19.08
C ARG A 54 8.07 -1.69 19.45
N ARG A 55 8.66 -0.69 18.80
CA ARG A 55 8.32 0.73 19.04
C ARG A 55 6.87 1.04 18.70
N ASN A 56 6.33 0.45 17.63
CA ASN A 56 4.93 0.59 17.24
C ASN A 56 4.00 -0.04 18.30
N GLN A 57 4.28 -1.26 18.73
CA GLN A 57 3.51 -1.93 19.79
C GLN A 57 3.55 -1.16 21.13
N GLU A 58 4.70 -0.62 21.52
CA GLU A 58 4.82 0.21 22.71
C GLU A 58 4.04 1.52 22.59
N ARG A 59 3.98 2.10 21.40
CA ARG A 59 3.21 3.31 21.11
C ARG A 59 1.70 3.04 21.16
N GLU A 60 1.22 1.98 20.51
CA GLU A 60 -0.18 1.55 20.57
C GLU A 60 -0.60 1.24 22.00
N LYS A 61 0.23 0.52 22.77
CA LYS A 61 -0.04 0.25 24.18
C LYS A 61 -0.19 1.53 24.99
N ARG A 62 0.68 2.52 24.78
CA ARG A 62 0.56 3.84 25.43
C ARG A 62 -0.74 4.55 25.01
N GLY A 63 -1.11 4.46 23.73
CA GLY A 63 -2.40 4.96 23.22
C GLY A 63 -3.60 4.31 23.91
N LEU A 64 -3.61 2.98 24.00
CA LEU A 64 -4.61 2.22 24.74
C LEU A 64 -4.65 2.64 26.21
N GLU A 65 -3.51 2.86 26.87
CA GLU A 65 -3.50 3.31 28.27
C GLU A 65 -4.06 4.73 28.42
N ALA A 66 -3.77 5.63 27.47
CA ALA A 66 -4.22 7.02 27.46
C ALA A 66 -5.69 7.19 27.08
N ALA A 67 -6.23 6.32 26.22
CA ALA A 67 -7.59 6.41 25.72
C ALA A 67 -8.64 6.30 26.83
N SER A 68 -9.73 7.06 26.70
CA SER A 68 -10.78 7.05 27.71
C SER A 68 -11.47 5.69 27.83
N GLY A 69 -12.01 5.40 29.02
CA GLY A 69 -12.84 4.21 29.22
C GLY A 69 -14.10 4.20 28.36
N THR A 70 -14.61 5.38 27.99
CA THR A 70 -15.78 5.53 27.12
C THR A 70 -15.46 5.12 25.69
N LEU A 71 -14.34 5.59 25.12
CA LEU A 71 -13.91 5.21 23.77
C LEU A 71 -13.75 3.68 23.66
N LYS A 72 -13.07 3.06 24.63
CA LYS A 72 -12.91 1.59 24.70
C LYS A 72 -14.24 0.85 24.79
N THR A 73 -15.14 1.31 25.67
CA THR A 73 -16.45 0.68 25.87
C THR A 73 -17.29 0.75 24.59
N ASN A 74 -17.26 1.89 23.90
CA ASN A 74 -18.01 2.07 22.66
C ASN A 74 -17.43 1.21 21.54
N LEU A 75 -16.09 1.09 21.43
CA LEU A 75 -15.45 0.17 20.50
C LEU A 75 -15.86 -1.29 20.77
N GLU A 76 -15.85 -1.73 22.03
CA GLU A 76 -16.29 -3.09 22.39
C GLU A 76 -17.75 -3.38 22.07
N ALA A 77 -18.61 -2.35 22.07
CA ALA A 77 -20.02 -2.48 21.69
C ALA A 77 -20.18 -2.46 20.16
N ALA A 78 -19.46 -1.57 19.46
CA ALA A 78 -19.41 -1.51 18.00
C ALA A 78 -18.90 -2.83 17.40
N ALA A 79 -17.84 -3.41 17.96
CA ALA A 79 -17.30 -4.72 17.60
C ALA A 79 -18.24 -5.91 17.90
N LYS A 80 -19.39 -5.66 18.56
CA LYS A 80 -20.49 -6.64 18.71
C LYS A 80 -21.67 -6.34 17.77
N GLY A 81 -21.48 -5.40 16.84
CA GLY A 81 -22.48 -4.96 15.87
C GLY A 81 -23.41 -3.86 16.38
N ASP A 82 -23.09 -3.11 17.43
CA ASP A 82 -23.92 -1.97 17.83
C ASP A 82 -23.61 -0.74 16.98
N ALA A 83 -24.51 -0.41 16.04
CA ALA A 83 -24.37 0.73 15.13
C ALA A 83 -24.37 2.08 15.87
N ASP A 84 -25.23 2.26 16.88
CA ASP A 84 -25.25 3.49 17.67
C ASP A 84 -23.94 3.65 18.45
N ALA A 85 -23.39 2.55 18.95
CA ALA A 85 -22.08 2.56 19.59
C ALA A 85 -20.95 2.90 18.62
N ALA A 86 -21.06 2.53 17.33
CA ALA A 86 -20.07 2.91 16.32
C ALA A 86 -20.02 4.42 16.09
N PHE A 87 -21.18 5.08 15.96
CA PHE A 87 -21.23 6.56 15.89
C PHE A 87 -20.65 7.21 17.14
N GLN A 88 -20.99 6.69 18.33
CA GLN A 88 -20.43 7.22 19.58
C GLN A 88 -18.93 6.96 19.68
N MET A 89 -18.45 5.80 19.22
CA MET A 89 -17.02 5.47 19.17
C MET A 89 -16.28 6.49 18.30
N LEU A 90 -16.72 6.74 17.08
CA LEU A 90 -16.10 7.72 16.18
C LEU A 90 -16.10 9.13 16.76
N ALA A 91 -17.22 9.57 17.36
CA ALA A 91 -17.30 10.90 17.98
C ALA A 91 -16.32 11.05 19.16
N HIS A 92 -16.14 10.00 19.96
CA HIS A 92 -15.17 10.01 21.05
C HIS A 92 -13.73 9.92 20.56
N TYR A 93 -13.49 9.13 19.52
CA TYR A 93 -12.19 8.95 18.90
C TYR A 93 -11.69 10.25 18.27
N GLU A 94 -12.52 10.89 17.44
CA GLU A 94 -12.28 12.20 16.84
C GLU A 94 -11.87 13.23 17.90
N ARG A 95 -12.66 13.32 18.97
CA ARG A 95 -12.43 14.28 20.04
C ARG A 95 -11.10 14.05 20.77
N GLU A 96 -10.77 12.79 21.07
CA GLU A 96 -9.51 12.46 21.74
C GLU A 96 -8.31 12.73 20.83
N LEU A 97 -8.38 12.36 19.54
CA LEU A 97 -7.35 12.69 18.55
C LEU A 97 -7.16 14.21 18.46
N GLN A 98 -8.25 14.97 18.33
CA GLN A 98 -8.21 16.43 18.28
C GLN A 98 -7.59 17.04 19.55
N GLU A 99 -7.91 16.53 20.74
CA GLU A 99 -7.36 17.00 22.02
C GLU A 99 -5.83 16.82 22.08
N TYR A 100 -5.33 15.64 21.70
CA TYR A 100 -3.90 15.37 21.72
C TYR A 100 -3.14 16.08 20.60
N HIS A 101 -3.77 16.27 19.44
CA HIS A 101 -3.22 17.08 18.37
C HIS A 101 -3.07 18.55 18.80
N GLN A 102 -4.11 19.14 19.40
CA GLN A 102 -4.09 20.54 19.87
C GLN A 102 -3.09 20.80 21.00
N THR A 103 -2.77 19.78 21.79
CA THR A 103 -1.76 19.87 22.87
C THR A 103 -0.34 19.54 22.38
N GLU A 104 -0.14 19.36 21.07
CA GLU A 104 1.13 18.99 20.43
C GLU A 104 1.75 17.71 21.02
N ASN A 105 0.90 16.82 21.56
CA ASN A 105 1.32 15.53 22.11
C ASN A 105 1.24 14.44 21.03
N ASP A 106 2.06 14.60 19.98
CA ASP A 106 2.09 13.73 18.80
C ASP A 106 2.29 12.25 19.19
N ASP A 107 3.10 11.98 20.21
CA ASP A 107 3.39 10.61 20.65
C ASP A 107 2.13 9.89 21.19
N THR A 108 1.28 10.61 21.92
CA THR A 108 0.00 10.07 22.43
C THR A 108 -1.07 10.07 21.34
N TYR A 109 -1.11 11.12 20.52
CA TYR A 109 -1.96 11.20 19.33
C TYR A 109 -1.77 9.98 18.44
N ARG A 110 -0.53 9.72 18.00
CA ARG A 110 -0.18 8.56 17.15
C ARG A 110 -0.44 7.25 17.87
N GLY A 111 -0.22 7.19 19.18
CA GLY A 111 -0.56 6.01 19.98
C GLY A 111 -2.04 5.69 19.95
N ILE A 112 -2.90 6.68 20.17
CA ILE A 112 -4.35 6.50 20.14
C ILE A 112 -4.80 6.20 18.71
N PHE A 113 -4.26 6.90 17.71
CA PHE A 113 -4.59 6.65 16.31
C PHE A 113 -4.37 5.18 15.94
N TRP A 114 -3.15 4.68 16.07
CA TRP A 114 -2.84 3.31 15.66
C TRP A 114 -3.50 2.25 16.54
N ALA A 115 -3.69 2.51 17.83
CA ALA A 115 -4.36 1.57 18.73
C ALA A 115 -5.83 1.31 18.39
N PHE A 116 -6.51 2.29 17.80
CA PHE A 116 -7.95 2.21 17.51
C PHE A 116 -8.25 2.07 16.02
N TYR A 117 -7.31 2.40 15.13
CA TYR A 117 -7.50 2.35 13.68
C TYR A 117 -8.05 1.01 13.19
N GLU A 118 -7.31 -0.07 13.37
CA GLU A 118 -7.69 -1.41 12.87
C GLU A 118 -8.98 -1.91 13.53
N PRO A 119 -9.10 -1.93 14.88
CA PRO A 119 -10.34 -2.37 15.52
C PRO A 119 -11.57 -1.56 15.13
N ALA A 120 -11.42 -0.25 14.93
CA ALA A 120 -12.53 0.60 14.50
C ALA A 120 -12.90 0.30 13.04
N ALA A 121 -11.93 0.16 12.15
CA ALA A 121 -12.16 -0.16 10.74
C ALA A 121 -12.88 -1.52 10.60
N GLU A 122 -12.44 -2.54 11.34
CA GLU A 122 -13.10 -3.85 11.38
C GLU A 122 -14.54 -3.77 11.91
N ALA A 123 -14.76 -3.04 13.01
CA ALA A 123 -16.11 -2.88 13.56
C ALA A 123 -17.05 -2.17 12.60
N LEU A 124 -16.59 -1.09 11.93
CA LEU A 124 -17.38 -0.41 10.91
C LEU A 124 -17.66 -1.32 9.72
N ASP A 125 -16.67 -2.10 9.27
CA ASP A 125 -16.80 -3.03 8.15
C ASP A 125 -17.83 -4.14 8.43
N GLU A 126 -17.82 -4.71 9.64
CA GLU A 126 -18.80 -5.71 10.07
C GLU A 126 -20.22 -5.14 10.11
N ILE A 127 -20.39 -3.94 10.66
CA ILE A 127 -21.69 -3.26 10.71
C ILE A 127 -22.15 -2.92 9.29
N ALA A 128 -21.29 -2.36 8.45
CA ALA A 128 -21.60 -2.02 7.07
C ALA A 128 -21.98 -3.24 6.23
N THR A 129 -21.37 -4.40 6.48
CA THR A 129 -21.73 -5.65 5.79
C THR A 129 -23.16 -6.09 6.12
N ARG A 130 -23.68 -5.77 7.31
CA ARG A 130 -25.05 -6.10 7.73
C ARG A 130 -26.07 -5.01 7.39
N GLU A 131 -25.75 -3.75 7.66
CA GLU A 131 -26.66 -2.60 7.53
C GLU A 131 -26.61 -1.99 6.12
N GLY A 132 -25.52 -2.19 5.39
CA GLY A 132 -25.32 -1.71 4.01
C GLY A 132 -25.06 -0.21 3.91
N TRP A 133 -25.29 0.33 2.70
CA TRP A 133 -25.07 1.74 2.37
C TRP A 133 -25.73 2.75 3.30
N PRO A 134 -26.97 2.59 3.82
CA PRO A 134 -27.57 3.58 4.71
C PRO A 134 -26.68 3.93 5.92
N PHE A 135 -26.04 2.94 6.53
CA PHE A 135 -25.11 3.16 7.64
C PHE A 135 -23.88 3.96 7.22
N LEU A 136 -23.28 3.62 6.08
CA LEU A 136 -22.10 4.30 5.57
C LEU A 136 -22.41 5.72 5.09
N THR A 137 -23.57 5.93 4.46
CA THR A 137 -24.01 7.27 4.02
C THR A 137 -24.21 8.19 5.22
N ASP A 138 -24.77 7.70 6.33
CA ASP A 138 -24.88 8.49 7.57
C ASP A 138 -23.51 8.88 8.13
N LEU A 139 -22.49 8.01 8.01
CA LEU A 139 -21.11 8.33 8.39
C LEU A 139 -20.47 9.37 7.47
N ILE A 140 -20.64 9.22 6.16
CA ILE A 140 -20.15 10.16 5.15
C ILE A 140 -20.75 11.56 5.37
N ASP A 141 -22.05 11.64 5.65
CA ASP A 141 -22.72 12.92 5.95
C ASP A 141 -22.19 13.55 7.25
N ALA A 142 -22.01 12.74 8.30
CA ALA A 142 -21.52 13.21 9.59
C ALA A 142 -20.04 13.68 9.55
N TYR A 143 -19.23 13.09 8.68
CA TYR A 143 -17.79 13.30 8.59
C TYR A 143 -17.34 13.71 7.18
N SER A 144 -18.12 14.57 6.52
CA SER A 144 -17.76 15.08 5.20
C SER A 144 -16.45 15.88 5.21
N ARG A 145 -15.72 15.86 4.08
CA ARG A 145 -14.49 16.63 3.88
C ARG A 145 -14.73 18.09 3.44
N GLU A 146 -15.96 18.59 3.48
CA GLU A 146 -16.33 19.91 2.89
C GLU A 146 -15.66 21.15 3.54
N SER A 147 -14.74 20.96 4.49
CA SER A 147 -14.02 22.04 5.16
C SER A 147 -12.51 21.83 5.15
N ASP A 148 -11.75 22.91 5.25
CA ASP A 148 -10.28 22.90 5.39
C ASP A 148 -9.78 22.07 6.60
N ASP A 149 -10.68 21.66 7.52
CA ASP A 149 -10.36 20.86 8.69
C ASP A 149 -10.92 19.43 8.53
N GLU A 150 -10.16 18.60 7.82
CA GLU A 150 -10.47 17.19 7.59
C GLU A 150 -10.64 16.41 8.92
N PRO A 151 -11.71 15.61 9.11
CA PRO A 151 -11.89 14.88 10.36
C PRO A 151 -10.73 13.90 10.64
N PHE A 152 -10.28 13.83 11.89
CA PHE A 152 -9.20 12.92 12.29
C PHE A 152 -9.56 11.43 12.16
N VAL A 153 -10.85 11.10 12.20
CA VAL A 153 -11.35 9.73 12.01
C VAL A 153 -11.63 9.35 10.56
N SER A 154 -11.45 10.28 9.60
CA SER A 154 -11.67 10.02 8.17
C SER A 154 -10.99 8.75 7.66
N PRO A 155 -9.72 8.44 8.02
CA PRO A 155 -9.05 7.23 7.55
C PRO A 155 -9.82 5.93 7.85
N VAL A 156 -10.47 5.84 9.02
CA VAL A 156 -11.24 4.66 9.42
C VAL A 156 -12.54 4.55 8.64
N ILE A 157 -13.18 5.69 8.36
CA ILE A 157 -14.42 5.75 7.57
C ILE A 157 -14.11 5.42 6.10
N GLU A 158 -13.05 6.00 5.53
CA GLU A 158 -12.59 5.71 4.17
C GLU A 158 -12.25 4.24 3.99
N ASN A 159 -11.59 3.61 4.98
CA ASN A 159 -11.31 2.19 4.95
C ASN A 159 -12.60 1.35 4.82
N ALA A 160 -13.59 1.60 5.68
CA ALA A 160 -14.87 0.89 5.66
C ALA A 160 -15.68 1.17 4.37
N VAL A 161 -15.72 2.43 3.92
CA VAL A 161 -16.37 2.83 2.66
C VAL A 161 -15.68 2.15 1.48
N GLY A 162 -14.36 2.18 1.42
CA GLY A 162 -13.54 1.58 0.37
C GLY A 162 -13.78 0.08 0.23
N ARG A 163 -13.74 -0.68 1.35
CA ARG A 163 -14.10 -2.10 1.37
C ARG A 163 -15.50 -2.34 0.80
N HIS A 164 -16.47 -1.52 1.21
CA HIS A 164 -17.86 -1.66 0.75
C HIS A 164 -18.06 -1.27 -0.73
N VAL A 165 -17.32 -0.29 -1.25
CA VAL A 165 -17.25 0.06 -2.68
C VAL A 165 -16.75 -1.16 -3.47
N VAL A 166 -15.63 -1.76 -3.05
CA VAL A 166 -15.05 -2.93 -3.73
C VAL A 166 -16.06 -4.08 -3.78
N ARG A 167 -16.66 -4.44 -2.64
CA ARG A 167 -17.67 -5.52 -2.56
C ARG A 167 -18.90 -5.23 -3.41
N THR A 168 -19.40 -3.99 -3.37
CA THR A 168 -20.58 -3.58 -4.14
C THR A 168 -20.31 -3.66 -5.63
N ARG A 169 -19.17 -3.12 -6.09
CA ARG A 169 -18.79 -3.21 -7.51
C ARG A 169 -18.66 -4.66 -7.97
N ARG A 170 -18.01 -5.51 -7.17
CA ARG A 170 -17.82 -6.93 -7.51
C ARG A 170 -19.14 -7.70 -7.59
N ARG A 171 -20.08 -7.41 -6.71
CA ARG A 171 -21.37 -8.12 -6.64
C ARG A 171 -22.39 -7.59 -7.65
N ASP A 172 -22.52 -6.28 -7.73
CA ASP A 172 -23.66 -5.59 -8.35
C ASP A 172 -23.26 -4.65 -9.50
N GLY A 173 -21.96 -4.47 -9.74
CA GLY A 173 -21.42 -3.57 -10.75
C GLY A 173 -21.25 -2.13 -10.26
N VAL A 174 -20.54 -1.33 -11.06
CA VAL A 174 -20.15 0.05 -10.71
C VAL A 174 -21.35 0.95 -10.41
N GLY A 175 -22.44 0.83 -11.19
CA GLY A 175 -23.64 1.66 -11.02
C GLY A 175 -24.45 1.40 -9.74
N ALA A 176 -24.11 0.36 -8.97
CA ALA A 176 -24.71 0.10 -7.65
C ALA A 176 -23.99 0.82 -6.50
N VAL A 177 -22.79 1.37 -6.75
CA VAL A 177 -22.07 2.18 -5.78
C VAL A 177 -22.76 3.56 -5.67
N PRO A 178 -23.04 4.08 -4.48
CA PRO A 178 -23.57 5.43 -4.34
C PRO A 178 -22.57 6.48 -4.82
N ALA A 179 -23.04 7.46 -5.58
CA ALA A 179 -22.19 8.53 -6.09
C ALA A 179 -21.56 9.34 -4.94
N GLU A 180 -22.27 9.52 -3.83
CA GLU A 180 -21.72 10.20 -2.64
C GLU A 180 -20.53 9.46 -2.03
N ALA A 181 -20.47 8.12 -2.12
CA ALA A 181 -19.35 7.35 -1.61
C ALA A 181 -18.09 7.55 -2.48
N LEU A 182 -18.26 7.62 -3.81
CA LEU A 182 -17.16 7.94 -4.72
C LEU A 182 -16.70 9.39 -4.54
N ALA A 183 -17.63 10.34 -4.43
CA ALA A 183 -17.30 11.73 -4.17
C ALA A 183 -16.58 11.90 -2.83
N TYR A 184 -16.98 11.15 -1.79
CA TYR A 184 -16.31 11.12 -0.51
C TYR A 184 -14.86 10.64 -0.64
N LEU A 185 -14.61 9.45 -1.20
CA LEU A 185 -13.23 8.94 -1.37
C LEU A 185 -12.38 9.84 -2.26
N GLY A 186 -12.92 10.25 -3.42
CA GLY A 186 -12.22 11.14 -4.34
C GLY A 186 -11.91 12.50 -3.72
N SER A 187 -12.63 12.92 -2.68
CA SER A 187 -12.35 14.18 -2.03
C SER A 187 -10.97 14.20 -1.38
N PHE A 188 -10.36 13.07 -0.98
CA PHE A 188 -9.10 13.02 -0.19
C PHE A 188 -7.80 13.06 -1.01
N TRP A 189 -7.87 13.43 -2.29
CA TRP A 189 -6.73 13.40 -3.22
C TRP A 189 -5.50 14.22 -2.79
N ASP A 190 -5.70 15.31 -2.04
CA ASP A 190 -4.66 16.19 -1.49
C ASP A 190 -4.54 16.07 0.05
N SER A 191 -5.11 15.02 0.66
CA SER A 191 -5.04 14.85 2.11
C SER A 191 -3.60 14.63 2.56
N ASN A 192 -3.21 15.31 3.64
CA ASN A 192 -1.95 15.07 4.33
C ASN A 192 -2.15 14.50 5.74
N LYS A 193 -3.38 14.10 6.10
CA LYS A 193 -3.69 13.57 7.43
C LYS A 193 -3.56 12.06 7.46
N ASP A 194 -2.68 11.59 8.33
CA ASP A 194 -2.42 10.18 8.63
C ASP A 194 -2.42 9.27 7.38
N THR A 195 -3.40 8.39 7.25
CA THR A 195 -3.54 7.44 6.14
C THR A 195 -4.73 7.76 5.23
N SER A 196 -5.39 8.92 5.38
CA SER A 196 -6.55 9.29 4.55
C SER A 196 -6.21 9.40 3.07
N TRP A 197 -5.04 9.96 2.76
CA TRP A 197 -4.49 9.90 1.40
C TRP A 197 -4.57 8.46 0.86
N GLU A 198 -4.04 7.49 1.59
CA GLU A 198 -3.88 6.11 1.11
C GLU A 198 -5.23 5.39 1.06
N GLU A 199 -6.04 5.46 2.10
CA GLU A 199 -7.33 4.74 2.19
C GLU A 199 -8.30 5.13 1.07
N SER A 200 -8.19 6.36 0.60
CA SER A 200 -8.93 6.85 -0.57
C SER A 200 -8.53 6.23 -1.91
N PHE A 201 -7.45 5.43 -2.02
CA PHE A 201 -7.06 4.75 -3.27
C PHE A 201 -8.13 3.83 -3.83
N THR A 202 -9.03 3.35 -2.97
CA THR A 202 -10.23 2.61 -3.39
C THR A 202 -11.15 3.39 -4.31
N TYR A 203 -10.97 4.71 -4.43
CA TYR A 203 -11.62 5.55 -5.43
C TYR A 203 -11.49 5.00 -6.87
N GLY A 204 -10.38 4.31 -7.19
CA GLY A 204 -10.17 3.68 -8.50
C GLY A 204 -11.20 2.61 -8.84
N TRP A 205 -11.86 2.02 -7.83
CA TRP A 205 -12.99 1.12 -8.03
C TRP A 205 -14.25 1.82 -8.56
N GLY A 206 -14.28 3.15 -8.64
CA GLY A 206 -15.32 3.92 -9.30
C GLY A 206 -15.14 4.03 -10.82
N ILE A 207 -14.04 3.54 -11.42
CA ILE A 207 -13.76 3.77 -12.86
C ILE A 207 -14.91 3.32 -13.78
N GLY A 208 -15.29 4.15 -14.76
CA GLY A 208 -16.45 3.93 -15.62
C GLY A 208 -17.82 4.27 -14.98
N TYR A 209 -17.86 4.96 -13.84
CA TYR A 209 -19.13 5.38 -13.22
C TYR A 209 -19.83 6.47 -14.06
N PRO A 210 -21.13 6.32 -14.43
CA PRO A 210 -21.76 7.21 -15.41
C PRO A 210 -21.95 8.67 -14.98
N GLU A 211 -22.14 8.92 -13.68
CA GLU A 211 -22.49 10.25 -13.14
C GLU A 211 -21.33 10.89 -12.35
N HIS A 212 -20.16 10.24 -12.33
CA HIS A 212 -18.98 10.63 -11.57
C HIS A 212 -17.73 10.11 -12.29
N SER A 213 -17.04 10.97 -13.05
CA SER A 213 -15.87 10.52 -13.82
C SER A 213 -14.62 10.46 -12.96
N VAL A 214 -14.24 9.25 -12.59
CA VAL A 214 -12.95 8.96 -11.93
C VAL A 214 -11.78 9.32 -12.85
N GLU A 215 -11.94 9.10 -14.15
CA GLU A 215 -10.93 9.36 -15.16
C GLU A 215 -10.59 10.86 -15.26
N GLU A 216 -11.62 11.71 -15.37
CA GLU A 216 -11.46 13.17 -15.41
C GLU A 216 -10.79 13.68 -14.12
N GLN A 217 -11.26 13.21 -12.96
CA GLN A 217 -10.68 13.62 -11.68
C GLN A 217 -9.20 13.20 -11.53
N LEU A 218 -8.82 12.00 -11.99
CA LEU A 218 -7.42 11.58 -11.97
C LEU A 218 -6.55 12.39 -12.94
N GLN A 219 -7.07 12.72 -14.12
CA GLN A 219 -6.38 13.57 -15.11
C GLN A 219 -6.21 15.02 -14.65
N ASP A 220 -7.12 15.52 -13.81
CA ASP A 220 -7.00 16.85 -13.21
C ASP A 220 -6.03 16.85 -12.02
N ALA A 221 -6.07 15.82 -11.17
CA ALA A 221 -5.23 15.73 -9.97
C ALA A 221 -3.75 15.41 -10.27
N VAL A 222 -3.44 14.72 -11.38
CA VAL A 222 -2.10 14.13 -11.61
C VAL A 222 -0.93 15.12 -11.61
N THR A 223 -1.15 16.38 -12.01
CA THR A 223 -0.09 17.40 -12.02
C THR A 223 0.19 17.99 -10.64
N GLU A 224 -0.74 17.81 -9.69
CA GLU A 224 -0.63 18.33 -8.33
C GLU A 224 -0.30 17.19 -7.34
N GLU A 225 -0.96 16.04 -7.48
CA GLU A 225 -0.86 14.89 -6.57
C GLU A 225 -0.59 13.58 -7.31
N LEU A 226 0.54 13.53 -8.00
CA LEU A 226 1.03 12.40 -8.79
C LEU A 226 1.01 11.07 -8.00
N PHE A 227 1.45 11.08 -6.75
CA PHE A 227 1.54 9.87 -5.93
C PHE A 227 0.16 9.33 -5.54
N TRP A 228 -0.86 10.20 -5.45
CA TRP A 228 -2.22 9.77 -5.16
C TRP A 228 -2.80 9.08 -6.39
N VAL A 229 -2.66 9.68 -7.57
CA VAL A 229 -3.05 9.08 -8.85
C VAL A 229 -2.35 7.73 -9.04
N ARG A 230 -1.04 7.66 -8.76
CA ARG A 230 -0.27 6.41 -8.79
C ARG A 230 -0.86 5.33 -7.87
N GLY A 231 -1.31 5.70 -6.67
CA GLY A 231 -1.93 4.77 -5.71
C GLY A 231 -3.32 4.29 -6.14
N VAL A 232 -4.09 5.14 -6.81
CA VAL A 232 -5.44 4.81 -7.32
C VAL A 232 -5.38 3.87 -8.53
N LEU A 233 -4.37 3.99 -9.40
CA LEU A 233 -4.29 3.24 -10.66
C LEU A 233 -4.31 1.70 -10.50
N PRO A 234 -3.56 1.08 -9.58
CA PRO A 234 -3.69 -0.35 -9.30
C PRO A 234 -5.13 -0.76 -8.96
N HIS A 235 -5.83 0.01 -8.14
CA HIS A 235 -7.24 -0.26 -7.83
C HIS A 235 -8.13 -0.20 -9.08
N ALA A 236 -7.91 0.78 -9.96
CA ALA A 236 -8.64 0.88 -11.22
C ALA A 236 -8.39 -0.33 -12.14
N PHE A 237 -7.16 -0.82 -12.25
CA PHE A 237 -6.84 -2.04 -13.02
C PHE A 237 -7.59 -3.27 -12.49
N TYR A 238 -7.57 -3.49 -11.17
CA TYR A 238 -8.31 -4.59 -10.55
C TYR A 238 -9.84 -4.43 -10.70
N ALA A 239 -10.33 -3.20 -10.84
CA ALA A 239 -11.75 -2.91 -10.99
C ALA A 239 -12.28 -3.07 -12.43
N ASP A 240 -11.51 -2.62 -13.43
CA ASP A 240 -11.76 -2.79 -14.87
C ASP A 240 -10.48 -2.45 -15.66
N GLN A 241 -9.78 -3.48 -16.13
CA GLN A 241 -8.52 -3.31 -16.85
C GLN A 241 -8.64 -2.60 -18.20
N HIS A 242 -9.81 -2.62 -18.87
CA HIS A 242 -9.97 -1.94 -20.15
C HIS A 242 -10.12 -0.44 -19.94
N ALA A 243 -10.99 -0.03 -19.02
CA ALA A 243 -11.14 1.38 -18.67
C ALA A 243 -9.85 1.95 -18.06
N ALA A 244 -9.15 1.17 -17.22
CA ALA A 244 -7.87 1.57 -16.65
C ALA A 244 -6.76 1.71 -17.71
N ALA A 245 -6.76 0.87 -18.74
CA ALA A 245 -5.80 0.98 -19.84
C ALA A 245 -6.03 2.22 -20.70
N ASP A 246 -7.29 2.58 -20.96
CA ASP A 246 -7.64 3.82 -21.66
C ASP A 246 -7.23 5.05 -20.85
N LEU A 247 -7.46 5.03 -19.53
CA LEU A 247 -6.98 6.09 -18.64
C LEU A 247 -5.45 6.17 -18.61
N MET A 248 -4.75 5.04 -18.51
CA MET A 248 -3.30 4.99 -18.53
C MET A 248 -2.76 5.56 -19.85
N ASP A 249 -3.33 5.18 -21.00
CA ASP A 249 -2.94 5.73 -22.31
C ASP A 249 -3.09 7.27 -22.35
N ALA A 250 -4.20 7.78 -21.82
CA ALA A 250 -4.44 9.22 -21.73
C ALA A 250 -3.42 9.93 -20.82
N LEU A 251 -3.13 9.39 -19.63
CA LEU A 251 -2.14 9.96 -18.71
C LEU A 251 -0.72 9.93 -19.30
N LEU A 252 -0.33 8.81 -19.92
CA LEU A 252 1.00 8.67 -20.50
C LEU A 252 1.19 9.50 -21.78
N SER A 253 0.11 9.90 -22.44
CA SER A 253 0.16 10.80 -23.60
C SER A 253 0.00 12.27 -23.23
N ASP A 254 -0.25 12.60 -21.96
CA ASP A 254 -0.50 13.97 -21.52
C ASP A 254 0.81 14.77 -21.41
N GLU A 255 0.99 15.74 -22.32
CA GLU A 255 2.15 16.62 -22.36
C GLU A 255 2.25 17.59 -21.16
N ARG A 256 1.20 17.71 -20.33
CA ARG A 256 1.26 18.46 -19.07
C ARG A 256 2.10 17.75 -18.01
N ILE A 257 2.31 16.43 -18.16
CA ILE A 257 3.06 15.59 -17.23
C ILE A 257 4.47 15.37 -17.77
N ASP A 258 5.47 15.66 -16.93
CA ASP A 258 6.86 15.49 -17.30
C ASP A 258 7.18 14.02 -17.61
N TYR A 259 8.19 13.80 -18.46
CA TYR A 259 8.53 12.46 -18.95
C TYR A 259 8.82 11.46 -17.80
N GLU A 260 9.53 11.90 -16.76
CA GLU A 260 9.86 11.06 -15.59
C GLU A 260 8.61 10.71 -14.78
N ASP A 261 7.69 11.65 -14.61
CA ASP A 261 6.44 11.44 -13.88
C ASP A 261 5.50 10.49 -14.65
N ARG A 262 5.46 10.60 -15.98
CA ARG A 262 4.76 9.62 -16.82
C ARG A 262 5.40 8.24 -16.74
N TYR A 263 6.72 8.15 -16.72
CA TYR A 263 7.40 6.87 -16.50
C TYR A 263 7.09 6.28 -15.11
N LEU A 264 7.04 7.12 -14.07
CA LEU A 264 6.64 6.71 -12.71
C LEU A 264 5.19 6.18 -12.65
N LEU A 265 4.25 6.79 -13.39
CA LEU A 265 2.90 6.25 -13.53
C LEU A 265 2.91 4.91 -14.26
N ALA A 266 3.66 4.78 -15.36
CA ALA A 266 3.77 3.54 -16.11
C ALA A 266 4.39 2.40 -15.28
N SER A 267 5.23 2.73 -14.30
CA SER A 267 5.89 1.78 -13.38
C SER A 267 4.89 0.90 -12.60
N ILE A 268 3.65 1.38 -12.37
CA ILE A 268 2.62 0.58 -11.70
C ILE A 268 2.26 -0.70 -12.46
N LEU A 269 2.52 -0.75 -13.78
CA LEU A 269 2.30 -1.95 -14.58
C LEU A 269 3.15 -3.13 -14.10
N SER A 270 4.31 -2.87 -13.50
CA SER A 270 5.13 -3.90 -12.85
C SER A 270 4.39 -4.54 -11.66
N GLU A 271 3.78 -3.72 -10.81
CA GLU A 271 3.02 -4.18 -9.65
C GLU A 271 1.81 -5.02 -10.08
N VAL A 272 1.07 -4.54 -11.09
CA VAL A 272 -0.11 -5.20 -11.64
C VAL A 272 0.24 -6.50 -12.38
N ASP A 273 1.29 -6.53 -13.21
CA ASP A 273 1.73 -7.72 -13.96
C ASP A 273 2.24 -8.84 -13.03
N ARG A 274 2.81 -8.48 -11.88
CA ARG A 274 3.21 -9.42 -10.83
C ARG A 274 2.04 -9.92 -9.98
N ASP A 275 0.81 -9.49 -10.28
CA ASP A 275 -0.39 -9.75 -9.47
C ASP A 275 -0.14 -9.33 -8.00
N SER A 276 0.40 -8.13 -7.78
CA SER A 276 0.54 -7.56 -6.45
C SER A 276 -0.75 -6.82 -6.09
N ALA A 277 -1.71 -7.55 -5.52
CA ALA A 277 -3.00 -6.99 -5.14
C ALA A 277 -2.82 -5.75 -4.25
N PRO A 278 -3.67 -4.71 -4.41
CA PRO A 278 -3.58 -3.52 -3.59
C PRO A 278 -3.63 -3.86 -2.10
N LYS A 279 -2.73 -3.27 -1.31
CA LYS A 279 -2.63 -3.47 0.15
C LYS A 279 -3.55 -2.54 0.95
N VAL A 280 -4.25 -1.67 0.24
CA VAL A 280 -5.25 -0.77 0.77
C VAL A 280 -6.62 -1.29 0.31
N PRO A 281 -7.69 -1.17 1.11
CA PRO A 281 -7.74 -0.69 2.50
C PRO A 281 -6.83 -1.45 3.46
N ARG A 282 -6.16 -0.75 4.38
CA ARG A 282 -5.28 -1.42 5.36
C ARG A 282 -6.07 -2.41 6.21
N TYR A 283 -5.38 -3.44 6.69
CA TYR A 283 -5.96 -4.51 7.52
C TYR A 283 -7.12 -5.26 6.84
N TRP A 284 -7.11 -5.28 5.51
CA TRP A 284 -8.02 -6.07 4.72
C TRP A 284 -7.25 -6.79 3.62
N ASP A 285 -7.28 -8.12 3.66
CA ASP A 285 -6.74 -8.92 2.58
C ASP A 285 -7.81 -9.11 1.51
N MET A 286 -7.82 -8.19 0.54
CA MET A 286 -8.71 -8.23 -0.62
C MET A 286 -8.53 -9.52 -1.41
N ARG A 287 -7.31 -10.06 -1.51
CA ARG A 287 -7.03 -11.29 -2.25
C ARG A 287 -7.65 -12.49 -1.56
N ASP A 288 -7.50 -12.60 -0.25
CA ASP A 288 -8.09 -13.68 0.52
C ASP A 288 -9.62 -13.66 0.48
N GLU A 289 -10.24 -12.47 0.55
CA GLU A 289 -11.70 -12.35 0.52
C GLU A 289 -12.28 -12.59 -0.88
N LEU A 290 -11.71 -11.96 -1.92
CA LEU A 290 -12.26 -12.02 -3.27
C LEU A 290 -11.80 -13.25 -4.05
N ASN A 291 -10.74 -13.94 -3.59
CA ASN A 291 -10.06 -15.03 -4.27
C ASN A 291 -9.72 -14.67 -5.73
N ASP A 292 -9.29 -13.43 -5.94
CA ASP A 292 -9.02 -12.88 -7.27
C ASP A 292 -7.54 -12.97 -7.62
N ARG A 293 -7.26 -13.21 -8.89
CA ARG A 293 -5.90 -13.18 -9.46
C ARG A 293 -5.95 -12.33 -10.70
N PHE A 294 -5.11 -11.31 -10.72
CA PHE A 294 -5.02 -10.44 -11.88
C PHE A 294 -4.25 -11.14 -13.01
N GLU A 295 -4.83 -11.10 -14.20
CA GLU A 295 -4.18 -11.48 -15.44
C GLU A 295 -4.62 -10.46 -16.51
N PHE A 296 -3.66 -9.89 -17.22
CA PHE A 296 -3.96 -8.99 -18.32
C PHE A 296 -4.70 -9.72 -19.44
N ASP A 297 -5.78 -9.13 -19.92
CA ASP A 297 -6.31 -9.45 -21.24
C ASP A 297 -5.25 -9.12 -22.29
N GLU A 298 -5.06 -10.01 -23.26
CA GLU A 298 -4.02 -9.85 -24.28
C GLU A 298 -4.18 -8.55 -25.10
N THR A 299 -5.42 -8.10 -25.28
CA THR A 299 -5.74 -6.83 -25.96
C THR A 299 -5.26 -5.64 -25.13
N VAL A 300 -5.53 -5.66 -23.82
CA VAL A 300 -5.08 -4.62 -22.87
C VAL A 300 -3.55 -4.62 -22.81
N ARG A 301 -2.94 -5.80 -22.70
CA ARG A 301 -1.48 -5.95 -22.68
C ARG A 301 -0.85 -5.36 -23.94
N SER A 302 -1.41 -5.68 -25.10
CA SER A 302 -0.95 -5.19 -26.40
C SER A 302 -1.12 -3.68 -26.53
N GLN A 303 -2.25 -3.13 -26.09
CA GLN A 303 -2.51 -1.68 -26.08
C GLN A 303 -1.47 -0.95 -25.25
N LEU A 304 -1.32 -1.33 -23.98
CA LEU A 304 -0.36 -0.70 -23.07
C LEU A 304 1.06 -0.84 -23.58
N ARG A 305 1.44 -2.01 -24.14
CA ARG A 305 2.76 -2.19 -24.75
C ARG A 305 3.02 -1.17 -25.87
N ASN A 306 2.03 -0.96 -26.75
CA ASN A 306 2.16 0.05 -27.81
C ASN A 306 2.31 1.46 -27.24
N THR A 307 1.60 1.81 -26.16
CA THR A 307 1.74 3.09 -25.46
C THR A 307 3.15 3.26 -24.92
N ILE A 308 3.69 2.27 -24.19
CA ILE A 308 5.07 2.27 -23.67
C ILE A 308 6.11 2.42 -24.80
N GLU A 309 5.85 1.79 -25.95
CA GLU A 309 6.71 1.91 -27.14
C GLU A 309 6.64 3.31 -27.77
N SER A 310 5.43 3.86 -27.91
CA SER A 310 5.15 5.19 -28.48
C SER A 310 5.82 6.31 -27.67
N GLU A 311 5.64 6.28 -26.34
CA GLU A 311 6.22 7.27 -25.44
C GLU A 311 7.73 7.11 -25.25
N GLY A 312 8.30 5.99 -25.73
CA GLY A 312 9.73 5.75 -25.71
C GLY A 312 10.28 5.22 -24.38
N PHE A 313 9.40 4.89 -23.43
CA PHE A 313 9.77 4.34 -22.11
C PHE A 313 10.55 3.03 -22.21
N HIS A 314 10.23 2.19 -23.20
CA HIS A 314 10.96 0.95 -23.48
C HIS A 314 12.48 1.12 -23.68
N ARG A 315 12.96 2.32 -24.04
CA ARG A 315 14.40 2.58 -24.25
C ARG A 315 15.22 2.52 -22.97
N GLN A 316 14.57 2.62 -21.81
CA GLN A 316 15.19 2.43 -20.50
C GLN A 316 15.27 0.94 -20.11
N LEU A 317 14.57 0.07 -20.85
CA LEU A 317 14.45 -1.36 -20.58
C LEU A 317 15.34 -2.17 -21.55
N GLY A 318 15.48 -3.46 -21.26
CA GLY A 318 16.16 -4.41 -22.16
C GLY A 318 15.40 -4.69 -23.46
N GLU A 319 16.06 -5.32 -24.44
CA GLU A 319 15.43 -5.65 -25.74
C GLU A 319 14.21 -6.58 -25.63
N GLU A 320 14.17 -7.47 -24.62
CA GLU A 320 13.10 -8.44 -24.37
C GLU A 320 12.25 -8.07 -23.14
N TRP A 321 11.98 -6.78 -22.95
CA TRP A 321 11.28 -6.27 -21.76
C TRP A 321 9.82 -6.74 -21.62
N THR A 322 9.41 -6.83 -20.36
CA THR A 322 8.07 -7.11 -19.85
C THR A 322 7.64 -5.99 -18.89
N PHE A 323 6.36 -5.93 -18.52
CA PHE A 323 5.91 -4.93 -17.53
C PHE A 323 6.59 -5.11 -16.16
N ALA A 324 6.91 -6.34 -15.78
CA ALA A 324 7.67 -6.63 -14.56
C ALA A 324 9.08 -5.99 -14.53
N ASP A 325 9.63 -5.57 -15.67
CA ASP A 325 10.92 -4.88 -15.76
C ASP A 325 10.80 -3.36 -15.56
N MET A 326 9.58 -2.80 -15.51
CA MET A 326 9.32 -1.37 -15.32
C MET A 326 9.37 -0.94 -13.84
N ASP A 327 9.92 -1.78 -12.98
CA ASP A 327 10.12 -1.46 -11.56
C ASP A 327 11.14 -0.33 -11.41
N LEU A 328 10.97 0.49 -10.36
CA LEU A 328 11.85 1.63 -10.07
C LEU A 328 12.93 1.31 -9.04
#